data_AF-A0A9Q3EKT3-F1
#
_entry.id   AF-A0A9Q3EKT3-F1
#
_cell.length_a   1.000
_cell.length_b   1.000
_cell.length_c   1.000
_cell.angle_alpha   90.00
_cell.angle_beta   90.00
_cell.angle_gamma   90.00
#
_symmetry.space_group_name_H-M   'P 1'
#
loop_
_entity.id
_entity.type
_entity.pdbx_description
1 polymer ?
#
loop_
_entity_poly.entity_id
_entity_poly.type
_entity_poly.pdbx_seq_one_letter_code
_entity_poly.pdbx_strand_id
1 'polypeptide(L)'
;MKEIHGRRNWPWWRSQIIQKYRNGTWLWEKTLSFGNDRYTVEKDPYDWCLRQSKRLIAIDPHITTEVIHHKLLTKLPGDLEHAVKCRCSKESNLDEV
;
A
#
# COMPACT_ATOMS: atom_id res chain seq x y z
N MET A 1 -14.92 35.32 -17.83
CA MET A 1 -13.63 34.79 -17.37
C MET A 1 -13.78 33.28 -17.17
N LYS A 2 -13.25 32.44 -18.07
CA LYS A 2 -13.19 30.98 -17.86
C LYS A 2 -11.89 30.71 -17.10
N GLU A 3 -11.96 30.82 -15.78
CA GLU A 3 -10.79 30.74 -14.91
C GLU A 3 -10.15 29.34 -14.94
N ILE A 4 -8.87 29.27 -15.33
CA ILE A 4 -7.73 28.56 -14.69
C ILE A 4 -7.93 27.10 -14.20
N HIS A 5 -8.96 26.37 -14.62
CA HIS A 5 -9.15 24.96 -14.22
C HIS A 5 -8.39 23.97 -15.12
N GLY A 6 -7.90 24.41 -16.28
CA GLY A 6 -7.25 23.55 -17.27
C GLY A 6 -5.76 23.25 -17.05
N ARG A 7 -5.08 23.86 -16.06
CA ARG A 7 -3.63 23.69 -15.83
C ARG A 7 -3.28 22.99 -14.51
N ARG A 8 -4.19 22.20 -13.94
CA ARG A 8 -3.91 21.48 -12.68
C ARG A 8 -3.46 20.06 -12.99
N ASN A 9 -2.34 19.65 -12.40
CA ASN A 9 -1.79 18.32 -12.59
C ASN A 9 -2.68 17.24 -11.93
N TRP A 10 -2.56 16.00 -12.37
CA TRP A 10 -3.33 14.88 -11.82
C TRP A 10 -3.17 14.69 -10.31
N PRO A 11 -1.96 14.80 -9.72
CA PRO A 11 -1.80 14.73 -8.26
C PRO A 11 -2.68 15.72 -7.50
N TRP A 12 -2.81 16.96 -8.00
CA TRP A 12 -3.66 17.97 -7.39
C TRP A 12 -5.14 17.57 -7.43
N TRP A 13 -5.64 17.12 -8.59
CA TRP A 13 -7.02 16.65 -8.74
C TRP A 13 -7.32 15.45 -7.84
N ARG A 14 -6.39 14.51 -7.76
CA ARG A 14 -6.49 13.35 -6.86
C ARG A 14 -6.63 13.81 -5.41
N SER A 15 -5.82 14.75 -4.95
CA SER A 15 -5.92 15.28 -3.58
C SER A 15 -7.26 15.94 -3.30
N GLN A 16 -7.82 16.69 -4.25
CA GLN A 16 -9.15 17.31 -4.07
C GLN A 16 -10.29 16.31 -4.04
N ILE A 17 -10.24 15.27 -4.89
CA ILE A 17 -11.21 14.18 -4.87
C ILE A 17 -11.16 13.47 -3.52
N ILE A 18 -9.96 13.16 -3.04
CA ILE A 18 -9.78 12.56 -1.71
C ILE A 18 -10.32 13.50 -0.64
N GLN A 19 -9.96 14.78 -0.63
CA GLN A 19 -10.45 15.73 0.37
C GLN A 19 -11.97 15.84 0.40
N LYS A 20 -12.63 15.82 -0.77
CA LYS A 20 -14.09 15.99 -0.88
C LYS A 20 -14.88 14.72 -0.56
N TYR A 21 -14.36 13.55 -0.93
CA TYR A 21 -15.09 12.28 -0.86
C TYR A 21 -14.55 11.28 0.17
N ARG A 22 -13.42 11.57 0.84
CA ARG A 22 -12.89 10.73 1.91
C ARG A 22 -13.77 10.87 3.15
N ASN A 23 -14.72 9.96 3.26
CA ASN A 23 -15.54 9.77 4.45
C ASN A 23 -14.74 8.98 5.52
N GLY A 24 -14.89 9.34 6.79
CA GLY A 24 -14.34 8.58 7.92
C GLY A 24 -14.81 7.13 7.95
N THR A 25 -16.07 6.87 7.58
CA THR A 25 -16.62 5.51 7.43
C THR A 25 -15.87 4.72 6.37
N TRP A 26 -15.63 5.32 5.20
CA TRP A 26 -14.87 4.68 4.11
C TRP A 26 -13.43 4.37 4.55
N LEU A 27 -12.79 5.29 5.27
CA LEU A 27 -11.44 5.07 5.80
C LEU A 27 -11.39 3.89 6.77
N TRP A 28 -12.38 3.81 7.66
CA TRP A 28 -12.53 2.69 8.59
C TRP A 28 -12.74 1.37 7.83
N GLU A 29 -13.63 1.33 6.83
CA GLU A 29 -13.88 0.14 6.01
C GLU A 29 -12.62 -0.34 5.26
N LYS A 30 -11.84 0.58 4.70
CA LYS A 30 -10.56 0.24 4.03
C LYS A 30 -9.53 -0.29 5.02
N THR A 31 -9.44 0.31 6.20
CA THR A 31 -8.55 -0.14 7.28
C THR A 31 -8.94 -1.53 7.75
N LEU A 32 -10.23 -1.80 7.94
CA LEU A 32 -10.75 -3.11 8.31
C LEU A 32 -10.51 -4.15 7.20
N SER A 33 -10.74 -3.78 5.95
CA SER A 33 -10.48 -4.64 4.78
C SER A 33 -9.01 -5.04 4.68
N PHE A 34 -8.08 -4.10 4.93
CA PHE A 34 -6.65 -4.40 5.02
C PHE A 34 -6.33 -5.26 6.25
N GLY A 35 -7.00 -5.01 7.38
CA GLY A 35 -6.87 -5.77 8.61
C GLY A 35 -7.16 -7.26 8.43
N ASN A 36 -8.29 -7.56 7.79
CA ASN A 36 -8.86 -8.90 7.66
C ASN A 36 -8.26 -9.72 6.51
N ASP A 37 -7.68 -9.09 5.49
CA ASP A 37 -7.17 -9.77 4.30
C ASP A 37 -5.73 -10.27 4.52
N ARG A 38 -5.60 -11.40 5.24
CA ARG A 38 -4.33 -12.13 5.36
C ARG A 38 -3.98 -12.86 4.07
N TYR A 39 -2.69 -13.02 3.82
CA TYR A 39 -2.20 -13.78 2.68
C TYR A 39 -2.46 -15.28 2.87
N THR A 40 -2.87 -15.95 1.80
CA THR A 40 -3.05 -17.41 1.74
C THR A 40 -2.37 -17.92 0.47
N VAL A 41 -1.80 -19.13 0.52
CA VAL A 41 -1.00 -19.70 -0.58
C VAL A 41 -1.82 -19.89 -1.87
N GLU A 42 -3.15 -19.95 -1.76
CA GLU A 42 -4.09 -20.04 -2.88
C GLU A 42 -4.19 -18.74 -3.71
N LYS A 43 -3.79 -17.60 -3.14
CA LYS A 43 -3.85 -16.30 -3.83
C LYS A 43 -2.58 -16.09 -4.64
N ASP A 44 -2.72 -15.49 -5.82
CA ASP A 44 -1.56 -14.99 -6.56
C ASP A 44 -0.82 -13.92 -5.72
N PRO A 45 0.50 -14.11 -5.44
CA PRO A 45 1.27 -13.20 -4.60
C PRO A 45 1.33 -11.78 -5.16
N TYR A 46 1.47 -11.64 -6.48
CA TYR A 46 1.61 -10.34 -7.13
C TYR A 46 0.31 -9.54 -7.02
N ASP A 47 -0.81 -10.15 -7.39
CA ASP A 47 -2.13 -9.52 -7.33
C ASP A 47 -2.54 -9.17 -5.89
N TRP A 48 -2.22 -10.02 -4.93
CA TRP A 48 -2.51 -9.75 -3.53
C TRP A 48 -1.67 -8.58 -3.00
N CYS A 49 -0.36 -8.58 -3.25
CA CYS A 49 0.54 -7.47 -2.87
C CYS A 49 0.09 -6.16 -3.52
N LEU A 50 -0.18 -6.15 -4.83
CA LEU A 50 -0.62 -4.96 -5.55
C LEU A 50 -1.92 -4.39 -4.97
N ARG A 51 -2.88 -5.26 -4.64
CA ARG A 51 -4.16 -4.87 -4.04
C ARG A 51 -3.99 -4.30 -2.63
N GLN A 52 -3.18 -4.93 -1.78
CA GLN A 52 -2.92 -4.40 -0.44
C GLN A 52 -2.15 -3.08 -0.49
N SER A 53 -1.15 -2.96 -1.36
CA SER A 53 -0.40 -1.70 -1.57
C SER A 53 -1.32 -0.57 -1.99
N LYS A 54 -2.23 -0.83 -2.94
CA LYS A 54 -3.25 0.16 -3.36
C LYS A 54 -4.16 0.58 -2.19
N ARG A 55 -4.56 -0.36 -1.33
CA ARG A 55 -5.37 -0.04 -0.13
C ARG A 55 -4.60 0.82 0.86
N LEU A 56 -3.33 0.50 1.11
CA LEU A 56 -2.46 1.27 2.02
C LEU A 56 -2.24 2.70 1.51
N ILE A 57 -1.94 2.87 0.22
CA ILE A 57 -1.82 4.18 -0.43
C ILE A 57 -3.14 4.97 -0.39
N ALA A 58 -4.29 4.27 -0.41
CA ALA A 58 -5.60 4.90 -0.32
C ALA A 58 -5.96 5.33 1.11
N ILE A 59 -5.48 4.60 2.12
CA ILE A 59 -5.63 4.94 3.54
C ILE A 59 -4.71 6.11 3.89
N ASP A 60 -3.44 6.03 3.51
CA ASP A 60 -2.41 7.03 3.74
C ASP A 60 -1.67 7.35 2.43
N PRO A 61 -1.97 8.48 1.77
CA PRO A 61 -1.30 8.89 0.54
C PRO A 61 0.19 9.18 0.67
N HIS A 62 0.69 9.40 1.89
CA HIS A 62 2.08 9.77 2.16
C HIS A 62 2.92 8.60 2.69
N ILE A 63 2.36 7.39 2.70
CA ILE A 63 3.04 6.18 3.15
C ILE A 63 4.27 5.89 2.27
N THR A 64 5.39 5.55 2.91
CA THR A 64 6.61 5.17 2.20
C THR A 64 6.55 3.71 1.75
N THR A 65 7.31 3.38 0.70
CA THR A 65 7.43 2.01 0.17
C THR A 65 7.89 1.02 1.25
N GLU A 66 8.81 1.43 2.12
CA GLU A 66 9.31 0.63 3.24
C GLU A 66 8.19 0.27 4.23
N VAL A 67 7.36 1.25 4.58
CA VAL A 67 6.23 1.03 5.50
C VAL A 67 5.18 0.14 4.85
N ILE A 68 4.95 0.27 3.54
CA ILE A 68 4.10 -0.66 2.78
C ILE A 68 4.65 -2.08 2.91
N HIS A 69 5.94 -2.30 2.59
CA HIS A 69 6.56 -3.62 2.64
C HIS A 69 6.47 -4.23 4.05
N HIS A 70 6.80 -3.47 5.09
CA HIS A 70 6.68 -3.94 6.46
C HIS A 70 5.24 -4.34 6.79
N LYS A 71 4.25 -3.51 6.44
CA LYS A 71 2.83 -3.84 6.65
C LYS A 71 2.39 -5.08 5.88
N LEU A 72 2.88 -5.31 4.65
CA LEU A 72 2.61 -6.53 3.89
C LEU A 72 3.21 -7.77 4.55
N LEU A 73 4.46 -7.69 5.01
CA LEU A 73 5.14 -8.80 5.70
C LEU A 73 4.36 -9.25 6.93
N THR A 74 3.84 -8.31 7.74
CA THR A 74 3.02 -8.65 8.92
C THR A 74 1.68 -9.33 8.61
N LYS A 75 1.29 -9.38 7.33
CA LYS A 75 0.06 -10.04 6.87
C LYS A 75 0.31 -11.41 6.26
N LEU A 76 1.57 -11.83 6.17
CA LEU A 76 1.95 -13.18 5.81
C LEU A 76 1.77 -14.13 7.00
N PRO A 77 1.52 -15.43 6.77
CA PRO A 77 1.64 -16.44 7.81
C PRO A 77 3.09 -16.53 8.32
N GLY A 78 3.28 -16.82 9.61
CA GLY A 78 4.57 -16.72 10.29
C GLY A 78 5.71 -17.51 9.63
N ASP A 79 5.41 -18.71 9.10
CA ASP A 79 6.41 -19.52 8.38
C ASP A 79 6.90 -18.83 7.10
N LEU A 80 5.98 -18.19 6.37
CA LEU A 80 6.29 -17.47 5.13
C LEU A 80 6.99 -16.16 5.43
N GLU A 81 6.56 -15.42 6.46
CA GLU A 81 7.22 -14.20 6.91
C GLU A 81 8.68 -14.48 7.27
N HIS A 82 8.93 -15.53 8.05
CA HIS A 82 10.27 -15.97 8.42
C HIS A 82 11.09 -16.36 7.17
N ALA A 83 10.52 -17.17 6.27
CA ALA A 83 11.20 -17.58 5.04
C ALA A 83 11.59 -16.39 4.14
N VAL A 84 10.73 -15.38 4.03
CA VAL A 84 11.00 -14.16 3.26
C VAL A 84 12.10 -13.34 3.94
N LYS A 85 12.03 -13.11 5.25
CA LYS A 85 13.06 -12.38 6.01
C LYS A 85 14.44 -13.03 5.90
N CYS A 86 14.52 -14.35 6.01
CA CYS A 86 15.77 -15.09 5.88
C CYS A 86 16.43 -14.97 4.49
N ARG A 87 15.63 -14.76 3.43
CA ARG A 87 16.13 -14.60 2.06
C ARG A 87 16.53 -13.15 1.78
N CYS A 88 15.74 -12.19 2.27
CA CYS A 88 16.00 -10.76 2.09
C CYS A 88 17.31 -10.32 2.78
N SER A 89 17.62 -10.87 3.96
CA SER A 89 18.84 -10.50 4.72
C SER A 89 20.16 -10.89 4.05
N LYS A 90 20.14 -11.72 3.00
CA LYS A 90 21.36 -12.14 2.28
C LYS A 90 21.71 -11.25 1.09
N GLU A 91 20.76 -10.48 0.58
CA GLU A 91 20.94 -9.64 -0.61
C GLU A 91 21.29 -8.18 -0.27
N SER A 92 21.06 -7.74 0.97
CA SER A 92 21.41 -6.38 1.44
C SER A 92 22.91 -6.10 1.60
N ASN A 93 23.78 -7.02 1.18
CA ASN A 93 25.23 -6.95 1.34
C ASN A 93 25.98 -7.00 0.00
N LEU A 94 25.30 -6.70 -1.11
CA LEU A 94 25.87 -6.72 -2.47
C LEU A 94 25.95 -5.34 -3.16
N ASP A 95 25.70 -4.25 -2.43
CA ASP A 95 25.86 -2.87 -2.95
C ASP A 95 27.02 -2.09 -2.28
N GLU A 96 28.10 -2.78 -1.89
CA GLU A 96 29.40 -2.14 -1.58
C GLU A 96 30.57 -2.92 -2.22
N VAL A 97 30.79 -2.71 -3.52
CA VAL A 97 32.12 -2.73 -4.19
C VAL A 97 32.14 -1.74 -5.34
#